data_AF-E6V5M1-F1
#
_entry.id   AF-E6V5M1-F1
#
_cell.length_a   1.000
_cell.length_b   1.000
_cell.length_c   1.000
_cell.angle_alpha   90.00
_cell.angle_beta   90.00
_cell.angle_gamma   90.00
#
_symmetry.space_group_name_H-M   'P 1'
#
loop_
_entity.id
_entity.type
_entity.pdbx_description
1 polymer ?
#
loop_
_entity_poly.entity_id
_entity_poly.type
_entity_poly.pdbx_seq_one_letter_code
_entity_poly.pdbx_strand_id
1 'polypeptide(L)'
;MTYIDCYLAPVPRANKAVYEKMAAASAEVTRAHGALRVTECWLDESGPDASTYHGESARRDADQYTSFIEAAGAKEGEAVVMSWVEWPDKAARDIGMAKMTSDPRMQFEGQVPVFDGSRLIAGGFLPMISL
;
A
#
# COMPACT_ATOMS: atom_id res chain seq x y z
N MET A 1 4.06 20.62 5.61
CA MET A 1 3.84 20.12 4.23
C MET A 1 3.45 18.68 4.38
N THR A 2 2.39 18.25 3.66
CA THR A 2 1.86 16.89 3.72
C THR A 2 2.98 15.87 3.61
N TYR A 3 2.89 14.77 4.36
CA TYR A 3 3.83 13.66 4.29
C TYR A 3 3.05 12.40 3.92
N ILE A 4 3.59 11.57 3.04
CA ILE A 4 2.87 10.42 2.49
C ILE A 4 3.67 9.16 2.78
N ASP A 5 3.08 8.19 3.48
CA ASP A 5 3.61 6.82 3.49
C ASP A 5 2.97 6.05 2.32
N CYS A 6 3.77 5.36 1.52
CA CYS A 6 3.31 4.51 0.41
C CYS A 6 3.74 3.05 0.65
N TYR A 7 2.90 2.11 0.22
CA TYR A 7 3.09 0.69 0.42
C TYR A 7 2.77 -0.16 -0.81
N LEU A 8 3.51 -1.25 -0.99
CA LEU A 8 3.15 -2.37 -1.87
C LEU A 8 3.17 -3.66 -1.05
N ALA A 9 2.01 -4.29 -0.92
CA ALA A 9 1.83 -5.53 -0.16
C ALA A 9 1.52 -6.71 -1.10
N PRO A 10 2.32 -7.79 -1.09
CA PRO A 10 1.95 -9.03 -1.75
C PRO A 10 0.93 -9.79 -0.89
N VAL A 11 -0.29 -9.96 -1.39
CA VAL A 11 -1.42 -10.55 -0.65
C VAL A 11 -1.92 -11.80 -1.37
N PRO A 12 -2.07 -12.96 -0.69
CA PRO A 12 -2.70 -14.12 -1.29
C PRO A 12 -4.09 -13.79 -1.83
N ARG A 13 -4.40 -14.17 -3.07
CA ARG A 13 -5.72 -13.89 -3.68
C ARG A 13 -6.86 -14.49 -2.85
N ALA A 14 -6.63 -15.67 -2.27
CA ALA A 14 -7.58 -16.31 -1.35
C ALA A 14 -7.89 -15.48 -0.09
N ASN A 15 -6.98 -14.55 0.28
CA ASN A 15 -7.11 -13.71 1.46
C ASN A 15 -7.72 -12.34 1.16
N LYS A 16 -8.11 -12.02 -0.08
CA LYS A 16 -8.61 -10.68 -0.46
C LYS A 16 -9.66 -10.13 0.52
N ALA A 17 -10.70 -10.90 0.83
CA ALA A 17 -11.77 -10.47 1.73
C ALA A 17 -11.32 -10.31 3.19
N VAL A 18 -10.31 -11.07 3.63
CA VAL A 18 -9.76 -10.96 4.99
C VAL A 18 -8.82 -9.75 5.07
N TYR A 19 -8.01 -9.52 4.03
CA TYR A 19 -7.19 -8.33 3.89
C TYR A 19 -8.03 -7.05 3.89
N GLU A 20 -9.14 -7.02 3.13
CA GLU A 20 -10.02 -5.86 3.09
C GLU A 20 -10.56 -5.48 4.48
N LYS A 21 -10.95 -6.47 5.30
CA LYS A 21 -11.40 -6.23 6.69
C LYS A 21 -10.26 -5.72 7.58
N MET A 22 -9.08 -6.32 7.48
CA MET A 22 -7.90 -5.89 8.22
C MET A 22 -7.50 -4.45 7.83
N ALA A 23 -7.49 -4.14 6.54
CA ALA A 23 -7.15 -2.83 5.99
C ALA A 23 -8.17 -1.77 6.42
N ALA A 24 -9.48 -2.08 6.43
CA ALA A 24 -10.51 -1.19 6.95
C ALA A 24 -10.29 -0.84 8.44
N ALA A 25 -10.01 -1.85 9.27
CA ALA A 25 -9.70 -1.63 10.69
C ALA A 25 -8.41 -0.80 10.87
N SER A 26 -7.37 -1.11 10.10
CA SER A 26 -6.11 -0.35 10.10
C SER A 26 -6.33 1.10 9.69
N ALA A 27 -7.15 1.35 8.67
CA ALA A 27 -7.48 2.70 8.20
C ALA A 27 -8.20 3.52 9.27
N GLU A 28 -9.17 2.93 9.98
CA GLU A 28 -9.86 3.59 11.10
C GLU A 28 -8.89 3.98 12.23
N VAL A 29 -8.01 3.06 12.63
CA VAL A 29 -6.99 3.32 13.65
C VAL A 29 -6.00 4.40 13.21
N THR A 30 -5.53 4.31 11.97
CA THR A 30 -4.57 5.26 11.38
C THR A 30 -5.15 6.67 11.33
N ARG A 31 -6.43 6.80 10.93
CA ARG A 31 -7.15 8.09 10.96
C ARG A 31 -7.37 8.60 12.39
N ALA A 32 -7.69 7.72 13.33
CA ALA A 32 -7.81 8.11 14.75
C ALA A 32 -6.50 8.68 15.33
N HIS A 33 -5.36 8.32 14.74
CA HIS A 33 -4.03 8.81 15.15
C HIS A 33 -3.47 9.94 14.28
N GLY A 34 -4.31 10.60 13.47
CA GLY A 34 -3.98 11.88 12.84
C GLY A 34 -3.70 11.81 11.33
N ALA A 35 -3.88 10.66 10.70
CA ALA A 35 -3.86 10.60 9.23
C ALA A 35 -5.07 11.33 8.63
N LEU A 36 -4.82 12.07 7.55
CA LEU A 36 -5.84 12.79 6.79
C LEU A 36 -6.63 11.83 5.91
N ARG A 37 -5.93 10.89 5.26
CA ARG A 37 -6.50 9.94 4.31
C ARG A 37 -5.72 8.63 4.35
N VAL A 38 -6.45 7.54 4.15
CA VAL A 38 -5.90 6.20 3.89
C VAL A 38 -6.57 5.68 2.63
N THR A 39 -5.80 5.18 1.68
CA THR A 39 -6.33 4.59 0.45
C THR A 39 -5.67 3.24 0.22
N GLU A 40 -6.47 2.23 -0.07
CA GLU A 40 -6.05 0.85 -0.33
C GLU A 40 -6.61 0.43 -1.70
N CYS A 41 -5.73 -0.03 -2.59
CA CYS A 41 -6.09 -0.39 -3.96
C CYS A 41 -5.63 -1.82 -4.26
N TRP A 42 -6.57 -2.72 -4.55
CA TRP A 42 -6.26 -4.04 -5.09
C TRP A 42 -5.87 -3.92 -6.56
N LEU A 43 -4.75 -4.51 -6.97
CA LEU A 43 -4.32 -4.51 -8.36
C LEU A 43 -5.38 -5.18 -9.26
N ASP A 44 -5.85 -4.44 -10.27
CA ASP A 44 -6.64 -5.00 -11.35
C ASP A 44 -5.72 -5.63 -12.39
N GLU A 45 -5.60 -6.96 -12.35
CA GLU A 45 -4.76 -7.74 -13.26
C GLU A 45 -5.33 -7.81 -14.68
N SER A 46 -6.58 -7.37 -14.87
CA SER A 46 -7.19 -7.15 -16.18
C SER A 46 -7.09 -5.70 -16.67
N GLY A 47 -6.39 -4.86 -15.90
CA GLY A 47 -6.16 -3.46 -16.20
C GLY A 47 -5.35 -3.24 -17.48
N PRO A 48 -5.17 -1.98 -17.88
CA PRO A 48 -4.47 -1.64 -19.11
C PRO A 48 -2.99 -2.01 -19.03
N ASP A 49 -2.41 -2.29 -20.18
CA ASP A 49 -0.98 -2.60 -20.29
C ASP A 49 -0.10 -1.39 -19.90
N ALA A 50 1.09 -1.67 -19.37
CA ALA A 50 2.06 -0.66 -18.96
C ALA A 50 2.39 0.33 -20.11
N SER A 51 2.43 -0.13 -21.35
CA SER A 51 2.70 0.71 -22.54
C SER A 51 1.70 1.85 -22.73
N THR A 52 0.48 1.73 -22.18
CA THR A 52 -0.58 2.74 -22.30
C THR A 52 -0.32 3.98 -21.44
N TYR A 53 0.54 3.87 -20.43
CA TYR A 53 0.91 4.99 -19.54
C TYR A 53 2.07 5.84 -20.07
N HIS A 54 2.68 5.46 -21.20
CA HIS A 54 3.86 6.11 -21.75
C HIS A 54 3.56 6.88 -23.04
N GLY A 55 4.19 8.03 -23.18
CA GLY A 55 4.22 8.80 -24.43
C GLY A 55 4.96 8.04 -25.54
N GLU A 56 4.67 8.38 -26.80
CA GLU A 56 5.10 7.61 -27.98
C GLU A 56 6.61 7.34 -28.01
N SER A 57 7.45 8.31 -27.66
CA SER A 57 8.91 8.18 -27.69
C SER A 57 9.51 7.31 -26.58
N ALA A 58 8.76 7.06 -25.50
CA ALA A 58 9.16 6.21 -24.39
C ALA A 58 8.39 4.87 -24.36
N ARG A 59 7.46 4.68 -25.29
CA ARG A 59 6.66 3.46 -25.38
C ARG A 59 7.54 2.30 -25.85
N ARG A 60 7.35 1.16 -25.21
CA ARG A 60 7.98 -0.12 -25.47
C ARG A 60 6.90 -1.19 -25.58
N ASP A 61 7.29 -2.39 -25.98
CA ASP A 61 6.40 -3.54 -25.87
C ASP A 61 6.08 -3.83 -24.39
N ALA A 62 4.86 -4.31 -24.13
CA ALA A 62 4.29 -4.57 -22.81
C ALA A 62 5.24 -5.29 -21.84
N ASP A 63 5.87 -6.35 -22.35
CA ASP A 63 6.77 -7.25 -21.62
C ASP A 63 8.13 -6.65 -21.28
N GLN A 64 8.42 -5.43 -21.75
CA GLN A 64 9.67 -4.72 -21.47
C GLN A 64 9.56 -3.78 -20.26
N TYR A 65 8.40 -3.71 -19.62
CA TYR A 65 8.17 -2.96 -18.39
C TYR A 65 8.12 -3.88 -17.18
N THR A 66 8.69 -3.43 -16.06
CA THR A 66 8.53 -4.12 -14.77
C THR A 66 7.10 -3.96 -14.26
N SER A 67 6.45 -5.07 -13.93
CA SER A 67 5.10 -5.08 -13.36
C SER A 67 5.09 -4.75 -11.86
N PHE A 68 3.94 -4.35 -11.33
CA PHE A 68 3.75 -4.21 -9.89
C PHE A 68 3.89 -5.54 -9.13
N ILE A 69 3.51 -6.66 -9.77
CA ILE A 69 3.68 -8.03 -9.22
C ILE A 69 5.16 -8.29 -8.94
N GLU A 70 6.03 -8.02 -9.93
CA GLU A 70 7.48 -8.16 -9.79
C GLU A 70 8.05 -7.16 -8.77
N ALA A 71 7.64 -5.89 -8.85
CA ALA A 71 8.11 -4.85 -7.95
C ALA A 71 7.81 -5.18 -6.49
N ALA A 72 6.63 -5.72 -6.19
CA ALA A 72 6.22 -6.15 -4.85
C ALA A 72 6.78 -7.52 -4.42
N GLY A 73 7.47 -8.25 -5.31
CA GLY A 73 7.93 -9.61 -5.04
C GLY A 73 6.77 -10.58 -4.74
N ALA A 74 5.63 -10.37 -5.39
CA ALA A 74 4.46 -11.25 -5.25
C ALA A 74 4.73 -12.59 -5.94
N LYS A 75 4.37 -13.67 -5.24
CA LYS A 75 4.54 -15.04 -5.72
C LYS A 75 3.29 -15.54 -6.45
N GLU A 76 3.38 -16.71 -7.05
CA GLU A 76 2.22 -17.41 -7.60
C GLU A 76 1.11 -17.52 -6.54
N GLY A 77 -0.13 -17.22 -6.94
CA GLY A 77 -1.28 -17.19 -6.03
C GLY A 77 -1.45 -15.86 -5.27
N GLU A 78 -0.50 -14.93 -5.34
CA GLU A 78 -0.59 -13.60 -4.73
C GLU A 78 -0.90 -12.51 -5.75
N ALA A 79 -1.62 -11.48 -5.32
CA ALA A 79 -1.80 -10.22 -6.02
C ALA A 79 -1.14 -9.09 -5.22
N VAL A 80 -1.18 -7.88 -5.73
CA VAL A 80 -0.60 -6.70 -5.07
C VAL A 80 -1.69 -5.78 -4.57
N VAL A 81 -1.50 -5.28 -3.36
CA VAL A 81 -2.19 -4.10 -2.86
C VAL A 81 -1.23 -2.92 -2.87
N MET A 82 -1.63 -1.84 -3.53
CA MET A 82 -0.96 -0.55 -3.44
C MET A 82 -1.76 0.34 -2.49
N SER A 83 -1.11 0.89 -1.48
CA SER A 83 -1.78 1.78 -0.53
C SER A 83 -0.94 2.98 -0.15
N TRP A 84 -1.60 4.01 0.35
CA TRP A 84 -0.92 5.17 0.91
C TRP A 84 -1.70 5.83 2.04
N VAL A 85 -0.96 6.51 2.91
CA VAL A 85 -1.47 7.29 4.03
C VAL A 85 -0.97 8.71 3.92
N GLU A 86 -1.88 9.68 3.94
CA GLU A 86 -1.57 11.10 3.93
C GLU A 86 -1.60 11.67 5.34
N TRP A 87 -0.55 12.38 5.72
CA TRP A 87 -0.37 13.01 7.03
C TRP A 87 -0.21 14.53 6.88
N PRO A 88 -0.60 15.32 7.90
CA PRO A 88 -0.43 16.79 7.85
C PRO A 88 1.02 17.22 7.61
N ASP A 89 1.96 16.52 8.26
CA ASP A 89 3.40 16.66 8.11
C ASP A 89 4.14 15.44 8.68
N LYS A 90 5.47 15.43 8.55
CA LYS A 90 6.33 14.34 9.02
C LYS A 90 6.27 14.15 10.54
N ALA A 91 6.17 15.22 11.32
CA ALA A 91 6.14 15.12 12.78
C ALA A 91 4.83 14.47 13.25
N ALA A 92 3.70 14.89 12.67
CA ALA A 92 2.40 14.27 12.88
C ALA A 92 2.43 12.79 12.45
N ARG A 93 3.04 12.47 11.30
CA ARG A 93 3.24 11.11 10.83
C ARG A 93 4.00 10.24 11.83
N ASP A 94 5.15 10.71 12.32
CA ASP A 94 6.00 9.89 13.20
C ASP A 94 5.27 9.60 14.53
N ILE A 95 4.58 10.59 15.09
CA ILE A 95 3.74 10.41 16.29
C ILE A 95 2.57 9.47 16.00
N GLY A 96 1.87 9.67 14.89
CA GLY A 96 0.69 8.91 14.51
C GLY A 96 1.01 7.44 14.24
N MET A 97 2.08 7.16 13.50
CA MET A 97 2.55 5.80 13.22
C MET A 97 3.01 5.07 14.48
N ALA A 98 3.71 5.75 15.39
CA ALA A 98 4.11 5.15 16.67
C ALA A 98 2.88 4.75 17.50
N LYS A 99 1.83 5.57 17.52
CA LYS A 99 0.57 5.25 18.21
C LYS A 99 -0.21 4.14 17.50
N MET A 100 -0.26 4.16 16.17
CA MET A 100 -0.96 3.16 15.36
C MET A 100 -0.37 1.77 15.56
N THR A 101 0.96 1.64 15.51
CA THR A 101 1.66 0.36 15.67
C THR A 101 1.62 -0.20 17.10
N SER A 102 1.42 0.66 18.11
CA SER A 102 1.22 0.27 19.51
C SER A 102 -0.25 0.18 19.93
N ASP A 103 -1.19 0.47 19.03
CA ASP A 103 -2.61 0.46 19.35
C ASP A 103 -3.07 -1.00 19.62
N PRO A 104 -3.79 -1.27 20.72
CA PRO A 104 -4.29 -2.61 21.02
C PRO A 104 -5.13 -3.23 19.90
N ARG A 105 -5.80 -2.40 19.08
CA ARG A 105 -6.60 -2.87 17.94
C ARG A 105 -5.75 -3.38 16.78
N MET A 106 -4.46 -3.04 16.75
CA MET A 106 -3.50 -3.42 15.71
C MET A 106 -2.56 -4.55 16.16
N GLN A 107 -2.82 -5.17 17.31
CA GLN A 107 -2.04 -6.30 17.80
C GLN A 107 -2.67 -7.61 17.29
N PHE A 108 -2.05 -8.21 16.28
CA PHE A 108 -2.52 -9.45 15.62
C PHE A 108 -1.80 -10.70 16.13
N GLU A 109 -1.23 -10.66 17.33
CA GLU A 109 -0.47 -11.79 17.90
C GLU A 109 -1.31 -13.07 17.95
N GLY A 110 -0.72 -14.19 17.56
CA GLY A 110 -1.38 -15.50 17.54
C GLY A 110 -2.41 -15.71 16.42
N GLN A 111 -2.64 -14.72 15.55
CA GLN A 111 -3.47 -14.87 14.37
C GLN A 111 -2.66 -15.39 13.18
N VAL A 112 -3.30 -16.11 12.26
CA VAL A 112 -2.68 -16.49 10.99
C VAL A 112 -2.42 -15.20 10.20
N PRO A 113 -1.19 -14.95 9.74
CA PRO A 113 -0.88 -13.75 8.97
C PRO A 113 -1.75 -13.66 7.71
N VAL A 114 -2.38 -12.49 7.52
CA VAL A 114 -3.20 -12.21 6.32
C VAL A 114 -2.32 -12.14 5.06
N PHE A 115 -1.09 -11.65 5.23
CA PHE A 115 -0.03 -11.65 4.24
C PHE A 115 1.34 -11.69 4.96
N ASP A 116 2.41 -11.90 4.21
CA ASP A 116 3.77 -11.88 4.74
C ASP A 116 4.28 -10.44 4.90
N GLY A 117 4.10 -9.87 6.08
CA GLY A 117 4.50 -8.50 6.41
C GLY A 117 5.99 -8.21 6.24
N SER A 118 6.85 -9.23 6.23
CA SER A 118 8.29 -9.06 5.98
C SER A 118 8.63 -8.64 4.55
N ARG A 119 7.70 -8.87 3.60
CA ARG A 119 7.81 -8.49 2.19
C ARG A 119 7.09 -7.19 1.84
N LEU A 120 6.51 -6.50 2.83
CA LEU A 120 5.90 -5.20 2.62
C LEU A 120 6.98 -4.20 2.15
N ILE A 121 6.79 -3.64 0.96
CA ILE A 121 7.59 -2.48 0.53
C ILE A 121 6.92 -1.24 1.11
N ALA A 122 7.68 -0.43 1.83
CA ALA A 122 7.17 0.77 2.48
C ALA A 122 8.19 1.92 2.37
N GLY A 123 7.69 3.14 2.18
CA GLY A 123 8.54 4.34 2.13
C GLY A 123 7.76 5.62 2.42
N GLY A 124 8.44 6.60 3.00
CA GLY A 124 7.87 7.92 3.27
C GLY A 124 8.33 8.95 2.22
N PHE A 125 7.39 9.77 1.74
CA PHE A 125 7.57 10.67 0.62
C PHE A 125 7.11 12.10 0.96
N LEU A 126 7.83 13.07 0.41
CA LEU A 126 7.40 14.46 0.36
C LEU A 126 6.71 14.69 -1.00
N PRO A 127 5.44 15.15 -1.02
CA PRO A 127 4.78 15.47 -2.28
C PRO A 127 5.49 16.65 -2.94
N MET A 128 5.88 16.48 -4.19
CA MET A 128 6.47 17.56 -4.99
C MET A 128 5.40 18.40 -5.70
N ILE A 129 4.25 17.79 -6.04
CA ILE A 129 3.12 18.42 -6.75
C ILE A 129 1.83 17.87 -6.14
N SER A 130 0.88 18.75 -5.84
CA SER A 130 -0.50 18.44 -5.42
C SER A 130 -1.41 19.53 -5.96
N LEU A 131 -2.51 19.15 -6.61
CA LEU A 131 -3.50 20.07 -7.21
C LEU A 131 -4.82 20.03 -6.46
#